data_AF-A0A4W2E3R5-F1
#
_entry.id   AF-A0A4W2E3R5-F1
#
_cell.length_a   1.000
_cell.length_b   1.000
_cell.length_c   1.000
_cell.angle_alpha   90.00
_cell.angle_beta   90.00
_cell.angle_gamma   90.00
#
_symmetry.space_group_name_H-M   'P 1'
#
loop_
_entity.id
_entity.type
_entity.pdbx_description
1 polymer ?
#
loop_
_entity_poly.entity_id
_entity_poly.type
_entity_poly.pdbx_seq_one_letter_code
_entity_poly.pdbx_strand_id
1 'polypeptide(L)'
;QSMGLQRDYGVLTADEGTSFRGLFIIDDKGILRQITINNLPVGRSVDETLRLVQAFQFTDKHGEVCPAGWKPGSDTIKPDVQKSKEYFSKQK
;
A
#
# COMPACT_ATOMS: atom_id res chain seq x y z
N GLN A 1 16.27 -13.25 21.94
CA GLN A 1 15.26 -12.36 21.34
C GLN A 1 14.27 -13.23 20.59
N SER A 2 12.96 -13.07 20.79
CA SER A 2 11.96 -13.89 20.08
C SER A 2 11.85 -13.42 18.63
N MET A 3 12.10 -14.31 17.66
CA MET A 3 11.96 -14.07 16.22
C MET A 3 10.56 -14.42 15.69
N GLY A 4 9.59 -14.67 16.58
CA GLY A 4 8.24 -15.11 16.22
C GLY A 4 7.53 -14.13 15.29
N LEU A 5 7.58 -12.83 15.60
CA LEU A 5 6.93 -11.81 14.79
C LEU A 5 7.48 -11.75 13.35
N GLN A 6 8.78 -11.88 13.18
CA GLN A 6 9.43 -11.90 11.87
C GLN A 6 9.05 -13.14 11.06
N ARG A 7 8.85 -14.29 11.72
CA ARG A 7 8.33 -15.51 11.09
C ARG A 7 6.87 -15.35 10.68
N ASP A 8 6.04 -14.83 11.58
CA ASP A 8 4.60 -14.62 11.33
C ASP A 8 4.37 -13.65 10.17
N TYR A 9 5.19 -12.61 10.05
CA TYR A 9 5.15 -11.64 8.95
C TYR A 9 5.96 -12.07 7.72
N GLY A 10 6.61 -13.24 7.73
CA GLY A 10 7.34 -13.79 6.58
C GLY A 10 8.56 -12.97 6.14
N VAL A 11 9.18 -12.21 7.05
CA VAL A 11 10.33 -11.31 6.76
C VAL A 11 11.65 -11.80 7.33
N LEU A 12 11.66 -12.95 7.98
CA LEU A 12 12.88 -13.56 8.52
C LEU A 12 13.82 -13.98 7.38
N THR A 13 15.12 -13.69 7.52
CA THR A 13 16.13 -14.15 6.55
C THR A 13 16.35 -15.66 6.65
N ALA A 14 16.86 -16.28 5.59
CA ALA A 14 17.02 -17.74 5.50
C ALA A 14 18.02 -18.31 6.54
N ASP A 15 18.98 -17.50 6.98
CA ASP A 15 19.92 -17.82 8.06
C ASP A 15 19.35 -17.53 9.46
N GLU A 16 18.08 -17.11 9.54
CA GLU A 16 17.32 -16.77 10.76
C GLU A 16 18.01 -15.74 11.68
N GLY A 17 19.01 -15.01 11.18
CA GLY A 17 19.82 -14.07 11.96
C GLY A 17 19.25 -12.65 12.01
N THR A 18 18.43 -12.27 11.01
CA THR A 18 17.85 -10.92 10.91
C THR A 18 16.55 -10.93 10.10
N SER A 19 15.95 -9.77 9.89
CA SER A 19 14.79 -9.60 9.02
C SER A 19 15.09 -8.71 7.82
N PHE A 20 14.46 -9.00 6.69
CA PHE A 20 14.33 -8.04 5.60
C PHE A 20 13.62 -6.77 6.07
N ARG A 21 13.72 -5.69 5.28
CA ARG A 21 13.10 -4.40 5.61
C ARG A 21 11.61 -4.41 5.25
N GLY A 22 10.82 -5.15 6.02
CA GLY A 22 9.36 -5.24 5.89
C GLY A 22 8.64 -4.03 6.47
N LEU A 23 7.75 -3.42 5.68
CA LEU A 23 6.76 -2.42 6.09
C LEU A 23 5.38 -2.97 5.76
N PHE A 24 4.45 -2.82 6.70
CA PHE A 24 3.08 -3.32 6.60
C PHE A 24 2.12 -2.18 6.93
N ILE A 25 1.13 -1.94 6.08
CA ILE A 25 0.03 -1.00 6.35
C ILE A 25 -1.20 -1.82 6.72
N ILE A 26 -1.69 -1.61 7.94
CA ILE A 26 -2.86 -2.28 8.51
C ILE A 26 -3.90 -1.19 8.79
N ASP A 27 -5.15 -1.43 8.39
CA ASP A 27 -6.23 -0.46 8.60
C ASP A 27 -6.83 -0.49 10.02
N ASP A 28 -7.80 0.38 10.28
CA ASP A 28 -8.49 0.52 11.57
C ASP A 28 -9.35 -0.71 11.94
N LYS A 29 -9.57 -1.63 11.01
CA LYS A 29 -10.26 -2.91 11.21
C LYS A 29 -9.29 -4.07 11.42
N GLY A 30 -7.97 -3.79 11.45
CA GLY A 30 -6.94 -4.82 11.59
C GLY A 30 -6.68 -5.61 10.31
N ILE A 31 -7.14 -5.14 9.14
CA ILE A 31 -6.93 -5.81 7.86
C ILE A 31 -5.62 -5.31 7.25
N LEU A 32 -4.76 -6.25 6.83
CA LEU A 32 -3.53 -5.93 6.12
C LEU A 32 -3.84 -5.44 4.70
N ARG A 33 -3.41 -4.22 4.36
CA ARG A 33 -3.72 -3.56 3.10
C ARG A 33 -2.54 -3.50 2.13
N GLN A 34 -1.31 -3.41 2.66
CA GLN A 34 -0.13 -3.27 1.84
C GLN A 34 1.13 -3.82 2.53
N ILE A 35 2.04 -4.35 1.72
CA ILE A 35 3.31 -4.93 2.13
C ILE A 35 4.42 -4.39 1.23
N THR A 36 5.46 -3.79 1.82
CA THR A 36 6.73 -3.47 1.14
C THR A 36 7.86 -4.22 1.82
N ILE A 37 8.58 -5.04 1.07
CA ILE A 37 9.76 -5.76 1.57
C ILE A 37 10.95 -5.34 0.71
N ASN A 38 11.92 -4.68 1.34
CA ASN A 38 13.19 -4.34 0.69
C ASN A 38 14.31 -5.24 1.20
N ASN A 39 15.29 -5.52 0.33
CA ASN A 39 16.54 -6.13 0.74
C ASN A 39 17.35 -5.16 1.62
N LEU A 40 18.30 -5.69 2.40
CA LEU A 40 19.09 -4.94 3.39
C LEU A 40 19.78 -3.66 2.88
N PRO A 41 20.35 -3.59 1.66
CA PRO A 41 21.09 -2.39 1.23
C PRO A 41 20.19 -1.23 0.81
N VAL A 42 18.89 -1.44 0.58
CA VAL A 42 18.01 -0.42 -0.01
C VAL A 42 16.97 0.05 1.01
N GLY A 43 16.95 1.35 1.27
CA GLY A 43 15.96 2.00 2.13
C GLY A 43 14.56 2.03 1.52
N ARG A 44 13.56 2.39 2.34
CA ARG A 44 12.16 2.60 1.91
C ARG A 44 11.88 4.08 1.72
N SER A 45 10.77 4.40 1.05
CA SER A 45 10.29 5.78 0.90
C SER A 45 9.17 6.08 1.90
N VAL A 46 9.37 7.14 2.70
CA VAL A 46 8.34 7.66 3.61
C VAL A 46 7.21 8.32 2.83
N ASP A 47 7.53 9.06 1.76
CA ASP A 47 6.53 9.71 0.92
C ASP A 47 5.59 8.70 0.27
N GLU A 48 6.12 7.55 -0.18
CA GLU A 48 5.28 6.48 -0.76
C GLU A 48 4.41 5.83 0.31
N THR A 49 4.95 5.63 1.51
CA THR A 49 4.18 5.10 2.64
C THR A 49 3.01 6.03 2.98
N LEU A 50 3.26 7.34 3.07
CA LEU A 50 2.22 8.34 3.33
C LEU A 50 1.18 8.36 2.20
N ARG A 51 1.62 8.32 0.94
CA ARG A 51 0.73 8.30 -0.23
C ARG A 51 -0.20 7.09 -0.20
N LEU A 52 0.32 5.91 0.13
CA LEU A 52 -0.45 4.67 0.24
C LEU A 52 -1.49 4.73 1.36
N VAL A 53 -1.11 5.23 2.55
CA VAL A 53 -2.05 5.44 3.66
C VAL A 53 -3.19 6.37 3.25
N GLN A 54 -2.87 7.51 2.61
CA GLN A 54 -3.88 8.45 2.12
C GLN A 54 -4.78 7.84 1.05
N ALA A 55 -4.21 7.01 0.16
CA ALA A 55 -4.97 6.33 -0.88
C ALA A 55 -5.99 5.35 -0.27
N PHE A 56 -5.58 4.50 0.67
CA PHE A 56 -6.50 3.58 1.34
C PHE A 56 -7.60 4.30 2.11
N GLN A 57 -7.26 5.35 2.85
CA GLN A 57 -8.25 6.18 3.54
C GLN A 57 -9.25 6.82 2.56
N PHE A 58 -8.77 7.27 1.39
CA PHE A 58 -9.63 7.81 0.36
C PHE A 58 -10.58 6.75 -0.20
N THR A 59 -10.08 5.59 -0.60
CA THR A 59 -10.91 4.50 -1.15
C THR A 59 -11.94 4.02 -0.13
N ASP A 60 -11.55 3.91 1.14
CA ASP A 60 -12.45 3.45 2.21
C ASP A 60 -13.58 4.46 2.48
N LYS A 61 -13.29 5.76 2.37
CA LYS A 61 -14.28 6.83 2.57
C LYS A 61 -15.19 7.06 1.37
N HIS A 62 -14.66 6.98 0.15
CA HIS A 62 -15.36 7.42 -1.06
C HIS A 62 -15.89 6.26 -1.92
N GLY A 63 -15.39 5.03 -1.74
CA GLY A 63 -15.77 3.87 -2.56
C GLY A 63 -15.30 3.95 -4.02
N GLU A 64 -14.41 4.91 -4.33
CA GLU A 64 -13.72 5.02 -5.61
C GLU A 64 -12.34 4.37 -5.52
N VAL A 65 -11.69 4.13 -6.67
CA VAL A 65 -10.34 3.55 -6.72
C VAL A 65 -9.32 4.57 -7.21
N CYS A 66 -8.12 4.49 -6.63
CA CYS A 66 -6.99 5.36 -6.93
C CYS A 66 -6.17 4.82 -8.13
N PRO A 67 -5.97 5.61 -9.20
CA PRO A 67 -5.07 5.26 -10.30
C PRO A 67 -3.60 5.11 -9.89
N ALA A 68 -2.78 4.64 -10.83
CA ALA A 68 -1.33 4.57 -10.64
C ALA A 68 -0.75 5.96 -10.30
N GLY A 69 0.08 6.02 -9.25
CA GLY A 69 0.71 7.28 -8.82
C GLY A 69 -0.24 8.31 -8.21
N TRP A 70 -1.50 7.94 -7.91
CA TRP A 70 -2.48 8.84 -7.29
C TRP A 70 -1.93 9.54 -6.05
N LYS A 71 -2.20 10.84 -5.94
CA LYS A 71 -1.92 11.69 -4.79
C LYS A 71 -3.20 12.44 -4.38
N PRO A 72 -3.28 12.98 -3.16
CA PRO A 72 -4.41 13.81 -2.76
C PRO A 72 -4.69 14.93 -3.78
N GLY A 73 -5.94 15.01 -4.24
CA GLY A 73 -6.38 15.95 -5.27
C GLY A 73 -6.28 15.44 -6.71
N SER A 74 -5.69 14.27 -6.96
CA SER A 74 -5.72 13.62 -8.28
C SER A 74 -7.09 12.99 -8.58
N ASP A 75 -7.39 12.89 -9.88
CA ASP A 75 -8.58 12.19 -10.36
C ASP A 75 -8.61 10.72 -9.95
N THR A 76 -9.82 10.19 -9.79
CA THR A 76 -10.13 8.85 -9.32
C THR A 76 -11.08 8.13 -10.26
N ILE A 77 -11.21 6.81 -10.10
CA ILE A 77 -12.05 5.98 -10.95
C ILE A 77 -13.20 5.42 -10.11
N LYS A 78 -14.44 5.65 -10.56
CA LYS A 78 -15.60 4.98 -10.00
C LYS A 78 -15.61 3.51 -10.47
N PRO A 79 -15.70 2.51 -9.58
CA PRO A 79 -15.62 1.09 -9.93
C PRO A 79 -16.92 0.59 -10.57
N ASP A 80 -17.29 1.18 -11.70
CA ASP A 80 -18.43 0.83 -12.54
C ASP A 80 -18.08 1.06 -14.01
N VAL A 81 -18.56 0.18 -14.90
CA VAL A 81 -18.20 0.21 -16.33
C VAL A 81 -18.67 1.49 -17.03
N GLN A 82 -19.84 2.03 -16.65
CA GLN A 82 -20.35 3.25 -17.26
C GLN A 82 -19.71 4.50 -16.63
N LYS A 83 -19.61 4.53 -15.30
CA LYS A 83 -19.07 5.70 -14.58
C LYS A 83 -17.56 5.86 -14.76
N SER A 84 -16.80 4.78 -14.92
CA SER A 84 -15.35 4.86 -15.14
C SER A 84 -14.97 5.55 -16.46
N LYS A 85 -15.87 5.58 -17.45
CA LYS A 85 -15.67 6.30 -18.72
C LYS A 85 -15.41 7.80 -18.51
N GLU A 86 -15.95 8.39 -17.44
CA GLU A 86 -15.68 9.79 -17.09
C GLU A 86 -14.17 10.02 -16.92
N TYR A 87 -13.51 9.16 -16.15
CA TYR A 87 -12.06 9.21 -15.94
C TYR A 87 -11.30 8.99 -17.26
N PHE A 88 -11.60 7.90 -17.98
CA PHE A 88 -10.87 7.54 -19.20
C PHE A 88 -11.06 8.55 -20.34
N SER A 89 -12.14 9.32 -20.34
CA SER A 89 -12.35 10.41 -21.31
C SER A 89 -11.47 11.64 -21.06
N LYS A 90 -11.10 11.91 -19.80
CA LYS A 90 -10.25 13.04 -19.38
C LYS A 90 -8.75 12.76 -19.56
N GLN A 91 -8.36 11.49 -19.61
CA GLN A 91 -6.96 11.04 -19.71
C GLN A 91 -6.49 10.82 -21.17
N LYS A 92 -7.27 11.29 -22.14
CA LYS A 92 -6.91 11.27 -23.56
C LYS A 92 -6.05 12.46 -23.96
#